data_AF-A0A519RWM6-F1
#
_entry.id   AF-A0A519RWM6-F1
#
_cell.length_a   1.000
_cell.length_b   1.000
_cell.length_c   1.000
_cell.angle_alpha   90.00
_cell.angle_beta   90.00
_cell.angle_gamma   90.00
#
_symmetry.space_group_name_H-M   'P 1'
#
loop_
_entity.id
_entity.type
_entity.pdbx_description
1 polymer ?
#
loop_
_entity_poly.entity_id
_entity_poly.type
_entity_poly.pdbx_seq_one_letter_code
_entity_poly.pdbx_strand_id
1 'polypeptide(L)'
;PMKYGHDKEKVFMLIRKLVLENRNIDPTQTIEEIFDKKYDKDKYNTEYSASWADIKKASSNPLCTIGAHTISHRNLSLLQEDEARKEINESKKKIESNINKCVNHIAYPFGGEHECGDREFLLAKQAGFHLGLTTKWGCTFNSHSKNILSLPRIHMTDKINWNKLQLQILKRTYYNSRMS
;
A
#
# COMPACT_ATOMS: atom_id res chain seq x y z
N PRO A 1 2.99 -26.32 -23.80
CA PRO A 1 3.52 -25.00 -23.39
C PRO A 1 2.40 -23.92 -23.41
N MET A 2 2.09 -23.40 -22.22
CA MET A 2 1.01 -22.47 -21.79
C MET A 2 0.10 -21.81 -22.84
N LYS A 3 -1.17 -22.27 -22.93
CA LYS A 3 -2.32 -21.49 -23.41
C LYS A 3 -3.02 -20.66 -22.32
N TYR A 4 -2.72 -20.90 -21.04
CA TYR A 4 -3.47 -20.36 -19.89
C TYR A 4 -2.94 -19.04 -19.30
N GLY A 5 -1.73 -18.59 -19.66
CA GLY A 5 -1.11 -17.40 -19.06
C GLY A 5 -1.86 -16.10 -19.36
N HIS A 6 -2.25 -15.91 -20.62
CA HIS A 6 -2.94 -14.70 -21.06
C HIS A 6 -4.35 -14.58 -20.50
N ASP A 7 -5.09 -15.69 -20.36
CA ASP A 7 -6.46 -15.65 -19.83
C ASP A 7 -6.47 -15.39 -18.32
N LYS A 8 -5.50 -15.94 -17.57
CA LYS A 8 -5.32 -15.62 -16.15
C LYS A 8 -5.02 -14.14 -15.94
N GLU A 9 -4.11 -13.57 -16.73
CA GLU A 9 -3.77 -12.15 -16.64
C GLU A 9 -4.96 -11.25 -17.00
N LYS A 10 -5.72 -11.60 -18.05
CA LYS A 10 -6.96 -10.88 -18.41
C LYS A 10 -7.99 -10.92 -17.27
N VAL A 11 -8.26 -12.10 -16.69
CA VAL A 11 -9.20 -12.23 -15.58
C VAL A 11 -8.73 -11.42 -14.37
N PHE A 12 -7.45 -11.49 -14.02
CA PHE A 12 -6.88 -10.66 -12.95
C PHE A 12 -7.11 -9.17 -13.20
N MET A 13 -6.86 -8.69 -14.43
CA MET A 13 -7.08 -7.29 -14.78
C MET A 13 -8.55 -6.88 -14.70
N LEU A 14 -9.48 -7.75 -15.07
CA LEU A 14 -10.92 -7.51 -14.93
C LEU A 14 -11.35 -7.43 -13.46
N ILE A 15 -10.90 -8.36 -12.62
CA ILE A 15 -11.18 -8.33 -11.17
C ILE A 15 -10.58 -7.08 -10.53
N ARG A 16 -9.32 -6.75 -10.89
CA ARG A 16 -8.64 -5.55 -10.41
C ARG A 16 -9.43 -4.29 -10.78
N LYS A 17 -9.89 -4.19 -12.02
CA LYS A 17 -10.72 -3.07 -12.48
C LYS A 17 -12.02 -2.97 -11.69
N LEU A 18 -12.72 -4.10 -11.52
CA LEU A 18 -13.94 -4.18 -10.72
C LEU A 18 -13.72 -3.67 -9.29
N VAL A 19 -12.65 -4.12 -8.62
CA VAL A 19 -12.31 -3.68 -7.25
C VAL A 19 -11.94 -2.19 -7.18
N LEU A 20 -11.22 -1.67 -8.18
CA LEU A 20 -10.73 -0.29 -8.18
C LEU A 20 -11.79 0.76 -8.50
N GLU A 21 -12.85 0.38 -9.21
CA GLU A 21 -13.85 1.31 -9.74
C GLU A 21 -15.21 1.25 -9.02
N ASN A 22 -15.44 0.26 -8.14
CA ASN A 22 -16.75 0.03 -7.53
C ASN A 22 -16.74 0.20 -6.02
N ARG A 23 -17.31 1.31 -5.53
CA ARG A 23 -17.36 1.62 -4.09
C ARG A 23 -18.18 0.63 -3.25
N ASN A 24 -19.14 -0.05 -3.87
CA ASN A 24 -20.03 -0.98 -3.18
C ASN A 24 -19.42 -2.39 -3.09
N ILE A 25 -18.22 -2.59 -3.62
CA ILE A 25 -17.54 -3.87 -3.63
C ILE A 25 -16.54 -3.91 -2.47
N ASP A 26 -16.68 -4.94 -1.64
CA ASP A 26 -15.60 -5.41 -0.76
C ASP A 26 -14.74 -6.39 -1.57
N PRO A 27 -13.44 -6.11 -1.79
CA PRO A 27 -12.54 -7.00 -2.52
C PRO A 27 -12.56 -8.42 -1.98
N THR A 28 -12.65 -8.57 -0.66
CA THR A 28 -12.68 -9.85 0.04
C THR A 28 -13.92 -10.65 -0.34
N GLN A 29 -15.09 -10.01 -0.23
CA GLN A 29 -16.36 -10.66 -0.56
C GLN A 29 -16.44 -10.98 -2.05
N THR A 30 -16.04 -10.06 -2.92
CA THR A 30 -16.07 -10.28 -4.37
C THR A 30 -15.14 -11.41 -4.80
N ILE A 31 -13.97 -11.57 -4.18
CA ILE A 31 -13.12 -12.72 -4.45
C ILE A 31 -13.83 -14.01 -4.00
N GLU A 32 -14.43 -14.04 -2.81
CA GLU A 32 -15.18 -15.21 -2.31
C GLU A 32 -16.34 -15.60 -3.25
N GLU A 33 -17.08 -14.62 -3.78
CA GLU A 33 -18.17 -14.82 -4.73
C GLU A 33 -17.67 -15.31 -6.11
N ILE A 34 -16.64 -14.67 -6.68
CA ILE A 34 -16.11 -15.02 -8.01
C ILE A 34 -15.55 -16.43 -8.02
N PHE A 35 -14.86 -16.83 -6.95
CA PHE A 35 -14.24 -18.15 -6.86
C PHE A 35 -15.17 -19.22 -6.27
N ASP A 36 -16.40 -18.89 -5.88
CA ASP A 36 -17.44 -19.84 -5.45
C ASP A 36 -16.93 -20.89 -4.44
N LYS A 37 -16.18 -20.42 -3.43
CA LYS A 37 -15.52 -21.27 -2.41
C LYS A 37 -14.54 -22.32 -2.96
N LYS A 38 -14.16 -22.27 -4.24
CA LYS A 38 -13.08 -23.09 -4.83
C LYS A 38 -11.68 -22.62 -4.41
N TYR A 39 -11.63 -21.67 -3.49
CA TYR A 39 -10.43 -21.10 -2.90
C TYR A 39 -10.59 -21.13 -1.38
N ASP A 40 -9.59 -21.67 -0.69
CA ASP A 40 -9.52 -21.69 0.77
C ASP A 40 -8.74 -20.46 1.26
N LYS A 41 -9.49 -19.45 1.70
CA LYS A 41 -8.93 -18.19 2.16
C LYS A 41 -7.95 -18.34 3.31
N ASP A 42 -8.27 -19.19 4.28
CA ASP A 42 -7.45 -19.36 5.47
C ASP A 42 -6.16 -20.09 5.13
N LYS A 43 -6.22 -21.07 4.22
CA LYS A 43 -5.01 -21.70 3.67
C LYS A 43 -4.10 -20.67 2.99
N TYR A 44 -4.62 -19.85 2.08
CA TYR A 44 -3.79 -18.87 1.37
C TYR A 44 -3.26 -17.77 2.28
N ASN A 45 -4.05 -17.31 3.25
CA ASN A 45 -3.57 -16.36 4.25
C ASN A 45 -2.42 -16.97 5.07
N THR A 46 -2.55 -18.22 5.48
CA THR A 46 -1.50 -18.93 6.23
C THR A 46 -0.26 -19.18 5.39
N GLU A 47 -0.42 -19.46 4.09
CA GLU A 47 0.69 -19.80 3.18
C GLU A 47 1.44 -18.57 2.63
N TYR A 48 0.72 -17.46 2.38
CA TYR A 48 1.27 -16.30 1.66
C TYR A 48 1.33 -15.01 2.47
N SER A 49 0.74 -14.95 3.67
CA SER A 49 0.84 -13.78 4.54
C SER A 49 1.72 -14.06 5.76
N ALA A 50 2.42 -13.04 6.24
CA ALA A 50 3.16 -13.12 7.49
C ALA A 50 2.20 -13.30 8.67
N SER A 51 2.51 -14.25 9.57
CA SER A 51 1.75 -14.44 10.80
C SER A 51 2.04 -13.32 11.80
N TRP A 52 1.20 -13.15 12.83
CA TRP A 52 1.51 -12.21 13.91
C TRP A 52 2.80 -12.56 14.66
N ALA A 53 3.19 -13.83 14.72
CA ALA A 53 4.48 -14.23 15.28
C ALA A 53 5.65 -13.71 14.41
N ASP A 54 5.53 -13.81 13.08
CA ASP A 54 6.52 -13.28 12.14
C ASP A 54 6.61 -11.76 12.23
N ILE A 55 5.47 -11.07 12.31
CA ILE A 55 5.42 -9.60 12.43
C ILE A 55 6.02 -9.15 13.76
N LYS A 56 5.73 -9.82 14.88
CA LYS A 56 6.35 -9.50 16.18
C LYS A 56 7.87 -9.70 16.13
N LYS A 57 8.34 -10.81 15.56
CA LYS A 57 9.76 -11.10 15.37
C LYS A 57 10.45 -10.07 14.47
N ALA A 58 9.82 -9.68 13.37
CA ALA A 58 10.33 -8.63 12.49
C ALA A 58 10.39 -7.29 13.24
N SER A 59 9.34 -6.94 13.97
CA SER A 59 9.24 -5.69 14.71
C SER A 59 10.30 -5.53 15.81
N SER A 60 10.86 -6.60 16.37
CA SER A 60 11.92 -6.52 17.38
C SER A 60 13.30 -6.22 16.79
N ASN A 61 13.48 -6.38 15.47
CA ASN A 61 14.72 -6.07 14.78
C ASN A 61 14.83 -4.56 14.49
N PRO A 62 15.89 -3.85 14.92
CA PRO A 62 16.05 -2.41 14.69
C PRO A 62 16.17 -2.03 13.20
N LEU A 63 16.49 -2.97 12.31
CA LEU A 63 16.55 -2.75 10.87
C LEU A 63 15.19 -2.88 10.17
N CYS A 64 14.15 -3.29 10.89
CA CYS A 64 12.81 -3.49 10.33
C CYS A 64 11.81 -2.56 11.02
N THR A 65 11.07 -1.80 10.21
CA THR A 65 9.98 -0.94 10.68
C THR A 65 8.65 -1.45 10.12
N ILE A 66 7.67 -1.64 11.00
CA ILE A 66 6.32 -2.05 10.61
C ILE A 66 5.46 -0.80 10.39
N GLY A 67 4.93 -0.66 9.17
CA GLY A 67 3.96 0.38 8.80
C GLY A 67 2.55 -0.19 8.62
N ALA A 68 1.56 0.71 8.55
CA ALA A 68 0.17 0.37 8.27
C ALA A 68 -0.11 0.32 6.76
N HIS A 69 -1.08 -0.48 6.35
CA HIS A 69 -1.56 -0.57 4.98
C HIS A 69 -3.09 -0.78 4.90
N THR A 70 -3.83 -0.11 5.80
CA THR A 70 -5.30 -0.28 6.01
C THR A 70 -5.68 -1.69 6.48
N ILE A 71 -6.98 -1.97 6.66
CA ILE A 71 -7.49 -3.27 7.12
C ILE A 71 -7.77 -4.19 5.93
N SER A 72 -8.50 -3.69 4.93
CA SER A 72 -9.05 -4.51 3.85
C SER A 72 -8.43 -4.22 2.47
N HIS A 73 -7.43 -3.32 2.40
CA HIS A 73 -6.78 -2.92 1.15
C HIS A 73 -7.79 -2.36 0.10
N ARG A 74 -8.85 -1.70 0.57
CA ARG A 74 -9.82 -1.04 -0.31
C ARG A 74 -9.24 0.25 -0.90
N ASN A 75 -9.72 0.60 -2.09
CA ASN A 75 -9.46 1.90 -2.67
C ASN A 75 -10.10 2.97 -1.79
N LEU A 76 -9.29 3.71 -1.02
CA LEU A 76 -9.77 4.65 -0.01
C LEU A 76 -10.59 5.78 -0.64
N SER A 77 -10.25 6.25 -1.84
CA SER A 77 -10.96 7.33 -2.54
C SER A 77 -12.43 7.01 -2.83
N LEU A 78 -12.78 5.72 -2.97
CA LEU A 78 -14.15 5.27 -3.20
C LEU A 78 -15.00 5.19 -1.93
N LEU A 79 -14.37 5.13 -0.76
CA LEU A 79 -15.06 4.99 0.52
C LEU A 79 -15.65 6.32 0.99
N GLN A 80 -16.70 6.24 1.80
CA GLN A 80 -17.13 7.40 2.59
C GLN A 80 -16.05 7.76 3.62
N GLU A 81 -16.03 9.03 4.05
CA GLU A 81 -14.98 9.52 4.93
C GLU A 81 -14.85 8.69 6.22
N ASP A 82 -15.97 8.34 6.86
CA ASP A 82 -15.97 7.55 8.10
C ASP A 82 -15.44 6.12 7.89
N GLU A 83 -15.72 5.52 6.74
CA GLU A 83 -15.21 4.20 6.38
C GLU A 83 -13.70 4.26 6.14
N ALA A 84 -13.22 5.25 5.36
CA ALA A 84 -11.80 5.46 5.13
C ALA A 84 -11.05 5.76 6.44
N ARG A 85 -11.64 6.57 7.31
CA ARG A 85 -11.13 6.88 8.65
C ARG A 85 -11.01 5.62 9.50
N LYS A 86 -12.02 4.74 9.47
CA LYS A 86 -12.01 3.46 10.17
C LYS A 86 -10.92 2.53 9.63
N GLU A 87 -10.81 2.38 8.32
CA GLU A 87 -9.75 1.59 7.67
C GLU A 87 -8.34 2.03 8.12
N ILE A 88 -8.10 3.33 8.14
CA ILE A 88 -6.81 3.93 8.54
C ILE A 88 -6.58 3.71 10.05
N ASN A 89 -7.52 4.10 10.91
CA ASN A 89 -7.34 4.06 12.36
C ASN A 89 -7.25 2.64 12.92
N GLU A 90 -8.13 1.75 12.47
CA GLU A 90 -8.16 0.39 12.99
C GLU A 90 -6.93 -0.41 12.54
N SER A 91 -6.38 -0.14 11.35
CA SER A 91 -5.13 -0.76 10.91
C SER A 91 -3.96 -0.42 11.83
N LYS A 92 -3.85 0.87 12.22
CA LYS A 92 -2.86 1.34 13.18
C LYS A 92 -3.04 0.64 14.53
N LYS A 93 -4.23 0.78 15.14
CA LYS A 93 -4.53 0.20 16.46
C LYS A 93 -4.24 -1.31 16.50
N LYS A 94 -4.71 -2.06 15.49
CA LYS A 94 -4.55 -3.51 15.43
C LYS A 94 -3.07 -3.92 15.41
N ILE A 95 -2.24 -3.22 14.64
CA ILE A 95 -0.80 -3.50 14.59
C ILE A 95 -0.16 -3.11 15.93
N GLU A 96 -0.42 -1.90 16.44
CA GLU A 96 0.16 -1.39 17.69
C GLU A 96 -0.16 -2.31 18.88
N SER A 97 -1.41 -2.79 19.01
CA SER A 97 -1.80 -3.74 20.06
C SER A 97 -1.11 -5.09 19.94
N ASN A 98 -0.70 -5.51 18.73
CA ASN A 98 0.00 -6.78 18.54
C ASN A 98 1.50 -6.68 18.82
N ILE A 99 2.16 -5.61 18.37
CA ILE A 99 3.62 -5.46 18.48
C ILE A 99 4.07 -4.62 19.68
N ASN A 100 3.13 -3.96 20.37
CA ASN A 100 3.37 -3.04 21.49
C ASN A 100 4.38 -1.92 21.17
N LYS A 101 4.26 -1.35 19.97
CA LYS A 101 5.09 -0.25 19.44
C LYS A 101 4.24 0.68 18.62
N CYS A 102 4.62 1.97 18.57
CA CYS A 102 3.93 2.96 17.74
C CYS A 102 4.11 2.66 16.24
N VAL A 103 3.05 2.82 15.46
CA VAL A 103 3.06 2.71 14.00
C VAL A 103 2.95 4.10 13.39
N ASN A 104 4.08 4.58 12.85
CA ASN A 104 4.23 5.98 12.42
C ASN A 104 4.12 6.18 10.89
N HIS A 105 4.02 5.10 10.12
CA HIS A 105 4.04 5.15 8.65
C HIS A 105 2.84 4.43 8.06
N ILE A 106 2.27 4.98 6.99
CA ILE A 106 1.19 4.35 6.22
C ILE A 106 1.55 4.29 4.73
N ALA A 107 1.28 3.17 4.08
CA ALA A 107 1.20 3.09 2.63
C ALA A 107 -0.27 3.04 2.21
N TYR A 108 -0.67 3.82 1.21
CA TYR A 108 -2.06 3.80 0.74
C TYR A 108 -2.28 2.62 -0.23
N PRO A 109 -3.37 1.84 -0.08
CA PRO A 109 -3.71 0.77 -1.03
C PRO A 109 -3.77 1.30 -2.45
N PHE A 110 -3.10 0.61 -3.37
CA PHE A 110 -2.88 1.01 -4.77
C PHE A 110 -2.08 2.32 -4.96
N GLY A 111 -2.40 3.37 -4.21
CA GLY A 111 -1.57 4.55 -3.96
C GLY A 111 -1.42 5.52 -5.13
N GLY A 112 -2.18 5.36 -6.22
CA GLY A 112 -2.14 6.27 -7.35
C GLY A 112 -2.97 7.52 -7.12
N GLU A 113 -2.99 8.39 -8.13
CA GLU A 113 -3.68 9.69 -8.08
C GLU A 113 -5.19 9.58 -7.98
N HIS A 114 -5.75 8.44 -8.38
CA HIS A 114 -7.18 8.17 -8.27
C HIS A 114 -7.54 7.38 -7.00
N GLU A 115 -6.56 6.87 -6.26
CA GLU A 115 -6.79 6.01 -5.10
C GLU A 115 -6.52 6.67 -3.74
N CYS A 116 -5.73 7.74 -3.73
CA CYS A 116 -5.52 8.57 -2.54
C CYS A 116 -5.21 10.02 -2.89
N GLY A 117 -5.77 10.96 -2.12
CA GLY A 117 -5.53 12.38 -2.25
C GLY A 117 -5.59 13.12 -0.91
N ASP A 118 -5.86 14.42 -0.97
CA ASP A 118 -5.80 15.32 0.19
C ASP A 118 -6.68 14.86 1.35
N ARG A 119 -7.85 14.26 1.05
CA ARG A 119 -8.74 13.67 2.05
C ARG A 119 -8.03 12.55 2.82
N GLU A 120 -7.48 11.56 2.13
CA GLU A 120 -6.78 10.42 2.76
C GLU A 120 -5.52 10.87 3.51
N PHE A 121 -4.82 11.87 2.99
CA PHE A 121 -3.64 12.44 3.66
C PHE A 121 -4.04 13.16 4.95
N LEU A 122 -5.14 13.91 4.95
CA LEU A 122 -5.69 14.54 6.16
C LEU A 122 -6.14 13.48 7.18
N LEU A 123 -6.83 12.43 6.75
CA LEU A 123 -7.24 11.33 7.63
C LEU A 123 -6.03 10.62 8.25
N ALA A 124 -4.98 10.36 7.47
CA ALA A 124 -3.73 9.80 7.99
C ALA A 124 -3.05 10.74 9.01
N LYS A 125 -3.07 12.06 8.76
CA LYS A 125 -2.57 13.05 9.72
C LYS A 125 -3.34 13.00 11.04
N GLN A 126 -4.67 12.96 10.96
CA GLN A 126 -5.56 12.90 12.13
C GLN A 126 -5.39 11.58 12.91
N ALA A 127 -5.05 10.49 12.23
CA ALA A 127 -4.68 9.21 12.85
C ALA A 127 -3.27 9.24 13.49
N GLY A 128 -2.54 10.35 13.39
CA GLY A 128 -1.20 10.52 13.95
C GLY A 128 -0.11 9.78 13.18
N PHE A 129 -0.26 9.57 11.87
CA PHE A 129 0.86 9.11 11.04
C PHE A 129 1.85 10.24 10.80
N HIS A 130 3.15 9.92 10.82
CA HIS A 130 4.23 10.85 10.54
C HIS A 130 4.60 10.89 9.05
N LEU A 131 4.51 9.75 8.35
CA LEU A 131 4.79 9.64 6.91
C LEU A 131 3.70 8.83 6.20
N GLY A 132 3.39 9.22 4.97
CA GLY A 132 2.43 8.55 4.10
C GLY A 132 3.07 8.30 2.73
N LEU A 133 2.91 7.10 2.19
CA LEU A 133 3.58 6.65 0.97
C LEU A 133 2.56 6.31 -0.12
N THR A 134 2.75 6.92 -1.29
CA THR A 134 1.95 6.72 -2.50
C THR A 134 2.69 5.80 -3.48
N THR A 135 2.09 5.51 -4.63
CA THR A 135 2.75 4.90 -5.80
C THR A 135 3.03 5.93 -6.89
N LYS A 136 2.90 7.23 -6.59
CA LYS A 136 3.43 8.29 -7.48
C LYS A 136 4.90 8.02 -7.72
N TRP A 137 5.25 7.87 -8.99
CA TRP A 137 6.59 7.47 -9.37
C TRP A 137 7.56 8.64 -9.16
N GLY A 138 8.59 8.43 -8.35
CA GLY A 138 9.63 9.45 -8.17
C GLY A 138 10.47 9.29 -6.92
N CYS A 139 11.43 10.20 -6.78
CA CYS A 139 12.28 10.34 -5.60
C CYS A 139 11.69 11.35 -4.61
N THR A 140 12.13 11.25 -3.35
CA THR A 140 11.79 12.21 -2.30
C THR A 140 12.74 13.41 -2.32
N PHE A 141 12.19 14.60 -2.57
CA PHE A 141 12.84 15.91 -2.46
C PHE A 141 12.43 16.68 -1.20
N ASN A 142 13.21 17.69 -0.81
CA ASN A 142 12.93 18.56 0.34
C ASN A 142 11.58 19.27 0.25
N SER A 143 11.10 19.56 -0.97
CA SER A 143 9.79 20.17 -1.21
C SER A 143 8.63 19.33 -0.66
N HIS A 144 8.78 18.00 -0.57
CA HIS A 144 7.76 17.12 0.01
C HIS A 144 7.63 17.23 1.53
N SER A 145 8.52 17.94 2.22
CA SER A 145 8.35 18.24 3.65
C SER A 145 7.01 18.93 3.94
N LYS A 146 6.47 19.69 2.97
CA LYS A 146 5.15 20.32 3.04
C LYS A 146 3.99 19.31 2.99
N ASN A 147 4.19 18.18 2.31
CA ASN A 147 3.22 17.12 2.10
C ASN A 147 3.82 15.75 2.43
N ILE A 148 4.31 15.60 3.67
CA ILE A 148 5.03 14.40 4.12
C ILE A 148 4.17 13.13 4.14
N LEU A 149 2.86 13.29 4.01
CA LEU A 149 1.88 12.21 3.93
C LEU A 149 1.59 11.76 2.50
N SER A 150 2.27 12.31 1.49
CA SER A 150 2.07 11.94 0.08
C SER A 150 3.39 11.65 -0.63
N LEU A 151 4.32 10.94 0.03
CA LEU A 151 5.66 10.72 -0.51
C LEU A 151 5.62 9.78 -1.74
N PRO A 152 6.37 10.10 -2.81
CA PRO A 152 6.52 9.21 -3.96
C PRO A 152 7.41 8.01 -3.65
N ARG A 153 7.33 6.97 -4.49
CA ARG A 153 8.18 5.79 -4.41
C ARG A 153 8.79 5.43 -5.77
N ILE A 154 9.93 4.73 -5.73
CA ILE A 154 10.51 4.09 -6.91
C ILE A 154 9.95 2.66 -6.99
N HIS A 155 9.31 2.33 -8.10
CA HIS A 155 8.79 0.98 -8.32
C HIS A 155 9.93 0.04 -8.70
N MET A 156 10.14 -0.98 -7.88
CA MET A 156 11.05 -2.07 -8.16
C MET A 156 10.29 -3.16 -8.91
N THR A 157 10.75 -3.50 -10.12
CA THR A 157 10.18 -4.56 -10.95
C THR A 157 11.30 -5.47 -11.43
N ASP A 158 10.97 -6.66 -11.91
CA ASP A 158 11.90 -7.58 -12.58
C ASP A 158 12.62 -6.95 -13.79
N LYS A 159 12.05 -5.89 -14.38
CA LYS A 159 12.61 -5.15 -15.52
C LYS A 159 13.57 -4.02 -15.14
N ILE A 160 13.74 -3.71 -13.85
CA ILE A 160 14.69 -2.66 -13.41
C ILE A 160 16.11 -3.23 -13.37
N ASN A 161 17.08 -2.49 -13.90
CA ASN A 161 18.50 -2.84 -13.82
C ASN A 161 19.27 -1.76 -13.05
N TRP A 162 20.52 -2.08 -12.71
CA TRP A 162 21.36 -1.20 -11.89
C TRP A 162 21.52 0.19 -12.48
N ASN A 163 21.76 0.29 -13.79
CA ASN A 163 21.92 1.57 -14.49
C ASN A 163 20.64 2.43 -14.39
N LYS A 164 19.46 1.84 -14.61
CA LYS A 164 18.18 2.54 -14.47
C LYS A 164 17.98 3.04 -13.04
N LEU A 165 18.29 2.21 -12.03
CA LEU A 165 18.16 2.60 -10.62
C LEU A 165 19.14 3.72 -10.24
N GLN A 166 20.41 3.60 -10.65
CA GLN A 166 21.42 4.63 -10.44
C GLN A 166 21.00 5.98 -11.03
N LEU A 167 20.46 5.98 -12.25
CA LEU A 167 19.95 7.22 -12.87
C LEU A 167 18.80 7.84 -12.05
N GLN A 168 17.90 7.06 -11.46
CA GLN A 168 16.85 7.60 -10.59
C GLN A 168 17.42 8.22 -9.32
N ILE A 169 18.37 7.53 -8.67
CA ILE A 169 19.03 8.04 -7.46
C ILE A 169 19.80 9.33 -7.78
N LEU A 170 20.55 9.38 -8.89
CA LEU A 170 21.31 10.54 -9.31
C LEU A 170 20.44 11.76 -9.63
N LYS A 171 19.25 11.55 -10.22
CA LYS A 171 18.28 12.64 -10.41
C LYS A 171 17.97 13.35 -9.09
N ARG A 172 17.80 12.60 -8.00
CA ARG A 172 17.58 13.19 -6.67
C ARG A 172 18.72 14.13 -6.27
N THR A 173 19.95 13.65 -6.40
CA THR A 173 21.16 14.41 -6.03
C THR A 173 21.30 15.69 -6.86
N TYR A 174 21.08 15.60 -8.18
CA TYR A 174 21.16 16.74 -9.09
C TYR A 174 20.09 17.82 -8.83
N TYR A 175 18.83 17.43 -8.57
CA TYR A 175 17.77 18.40 -8.29
C TYR A 175 17.97 19.09 -6.93
N ASN A 176 18.46 18.36 -5.91
CA ASN A 176 18.73 18.96 -4.61
C ASN A 176 19.87 19.98 -4.67
N SER A 177 20.87 19.82 -5.54
CA SER A 177 21.99 20.78 -5.66
C SER A 177 21.65 22.05 -6.44
N ARG A 178 20.48 22.13 -7.09
CA ARG A 178 20.00 23.32 -7.81
C ARG A 178 18.88 24.09 -7.12
N MET A 179 18.31 23.54 -6.05
CA MET A 179 17.23 24.17 -5.27
C MET A 179 17.67 24.61 -3.86
N SER A 180 18.95 24.44 -3.53
CA SER A 180 19.64 25.04 -2.38
C SER A 180 20.32 26.34 -2.79
#